data_AF-A0A3D0VID0-F1
#
_entry.id   AF-A0A3D0VID0-F1
#
_cell.length_a   1.000
_cell.length_b   1.000
_cell.length_c   1.000
_cell.angle_alpha   90.00
_cell.angle_beta   90.00
_cell.angle_gamma   90.00
#
_symmetry.space_group_name_H-M   'P 1'
#
loop_
_entity.id
_entity.type
_entity.pdbx_description
1 polymer ?
#
loop_
_entity_poly.entity_id
_entity_poly.type
_entity_poly.pdbx_seq_one_letter_code
_entity_poly.pdbx_strand_id
1 'polypeptide(L)'
;MAGIKEFTKQVSTVLKVGSGFSLDAADAESTPGYKGKKPDGVALLAAQDGRLDVLQEMLFAQGKFGSSKRVLLILQAMDTAGKGGIVEHVVGSMDPQGVTVAPFKAPTEEEKAHDFLWRIEKALPAAGFVGVFDRSHYEDVLIHRVHGW
;
A
#
# COMPACT_ATOMS: atom_id res chain seq x y z
N MET A 1 -29.29 -13.74 -8.26
CA MET A 1 -28.13 -12.87 -8.54
C MET A 1 -26.87 -13.69 -8.35
N ALA A 2 -25.94 -13.70 -9.31
CA ALA A 2 -24.67 -14.38 -9.12
C ALA A 2 -23.89 -13.65 -7.99
N GLY A 3 -23.34 -14.39 -7.04
CA GLY A 3 -22.60 -13.82 -5.91
C GLY A 3 -21.31 -13.11 -6.35
N ILE A 4 -20.75 -12.28 -5.45
CA ILE A 4 -19.46 -11.62 -5.66
C ILE A 4 -18.38 -12.68 -5.88
N LYS A 5 -17.61 -12.56 -6.97
CA LYS A 5 -16.48 -13.44 -7.22
C LYS A 5 -15.30 -12.98 -6.39
N GLU A 6 -14.90 -13.82 -5.44
CA GLU A 6 -13.75 -13.62 -4.57
C GLU A 6 -12.45 -14.14 -5.20
N PHE A 7 -11.32 -13.79 -4.58
CA PHE A 7 -10.04 -14.42 -4.86
C PHE A 7 -10.08 -15.92 -4.55
N THR A 8 -9.68 -16.75 -5.52
CA THR A 8 -9.57 -18.21 -5.37
C THR A 8 -8.30 -18.65 -4.65
N LYS A 9 -7.31 -17.76 -4.54
CA LYS A 9 -6.08 -17.93 -3.77
C LYS A 9 -5.75 -16.63 -3.07
N GLN A 10 -5.16 -16.69 -1.87
CA GLN A 10 -4.78 -15.49 -1.14
C GLN A 10 -3.71 -14.68 -1.87
N VAL A 11 -3.94 -13.38 -2.04
CA VAL A 11 -3.00 -12.44 -2.69
C VAL A 11 -1.64 -12.43 -2.00
N SER A 12 -1.63 -12.48 -0.67
CA SER A 12 -0.42 -12.56 0.18
C SER A 12 0.43 -13.82 -0.07
N THR A 13 -0.12 -14.82 -0.76
CA THR A 13 0.60 -16.03 -1.16
C THR A 13 1.01 -15.98 -2.62
N VAL A 14 0.09 -15.63 -3.52
CA VAL A 14 0.35 -15.69 -4.98
C VAL A 14 1.23 -14.54 -5.49
N LEU A 15 1.25 -13.40 -4.80
CA LEU A 15 2.12 -12.26 -5.15
C LEU A 15 3.34 -12.15 -4.21
N LYS A 16 3.60 -13.16 -3.38
CA LYS A 16 4.71 -13.12 -2.43
C LYS A 16 6.05 -13.23 -3.15
N VAL A 17 6.92 -12.25 -2.92
CA VAL A 17 8.34 -12.35 -3.26
C VAL A 17 9.01 -13.25 -2.21
N GLY A 18 9.55 -14.39 -2.66
CA GLY A 18 10.22 -15.38 -1.82
C GLY A 18 11.52 -15.88 -2.44
N SER A 19 12.12 -16.91 -1.84
CA SER A 19 13.29 -17.58 -2.40
C SER A 19 13.01 -18.08 -3.82
N GLY A 20 13.86 -17.71 -4.78
CA GLY A 20 13.71 -18.07 -6.19
C GLY A 20 12.73 -17.20 -6.98
N PHE A 21 12.20 -16.11 -6.39
CA PHE A 21 11.43 -15.13 -7.16
C PHE A 21 12.32 -14.44 -8.20
N SER A 22 11.76 -14.26 -9.41
CA SER A 22 12.38 -13.50 -10.48
C SER A 22 11.35 -12.55 -11.09
N LEU A 23 11.70 -11.28 -11.21
CA LEU A 23 10.77 -10.24 -11.66
C LEU A 23 10.46 -10.33 -13.16
N ASP A 24 11.41 -10.79 -13.97
CA ASP A 24 11.25 -11.01 -15.42
C ASP A 24 10.21 -12.10 -15.75
N ALA A 25 10.00 -13.05 -14.85
CA ALA A 25 8.97 -14.08 -14.97
C ALA A 25 7.56 -13.59 -14.58
N ALA A 26 7.43 -12.37 -14.04
CA ALA A 26 6.13 -11.81 -13.65
C ALA A 26 5.40 -11.21 -14.86
N ASP A 27 4.25 -11.78 -15.21
CA ASP A 27 3.39 -11.29 -16.29
C ASP A 27 2.50 -10.12 -15.80
N ALA A 28 2.71 -8.94 -16.37
CA ALA A 28 1.97 -7.71 -16.04
C ALA A 28 0.51 -7.72 -16.50
N GLU A 29 0.12 -8.61 -17.43
CA GLU A 29 -1.27 -8.76 -17.87
C GLU A 29 -2.06 -9.78 -17.03
N SER A 30 -1.37 -10.55 -16.20
CA SER A 30 -1.99 -11.61 -15.42
C SER A 30 -2.86 -11.10 -14.26
N THR A 31 -3.81 -11.92 -13.80
CA THR A 31 -4.62 -11.66 -12.59
C THR A 31 -4.44 -12.78 -11.55
N PRO A 32 -3.25 -12.94 -10.93
CA PRO A 32 -2.94 -14.10 -10.10
C PRO A 32 -3.93 -14.28 -8.95
N GLY A 33 -4.47 -15.49 -8.81
CA GLY A 33 -5.42 -15.83 -7.74
C GLY A 33 -6.86 -15.34 -7.99
N TYR A 34 -7.11 -14.55 -9.04
CA TYR A 34 -8.45 -14.06 -9.40
C TYR A 34 -8.92 -14.64 -10.73
N LYS A 35 -10.14 -15.20 -10.76
CA LYS A 35 -10.74 -15.80 -11.97
C LYS A 35 -11.90 -14.98 -12.54
N GLY A 36 -12.20 -13.83 -11.94
CA GLY A 36 -13.22 -12.91 -12.42
C GLY A 36 -12.73 -12.09 -13.62
N LYS A 37 -13.67 -11.46 -14.31
CA LYS A 37 -13.41 -10.45 -15.35
C LYS A 37 -13.58 -9.05 -14.76
N LYS A 38 -13.29 -8.01 -15.55
CA LYS A 38 -13.40 -6.61 -15.11
C LYS A 38 -14.71 -6.26 -14.36
N PRO A 39 -15.91 -6.64 -14.84
CA PRO A 39 -17.14 -6.33 -14.10
C PRO A 39 -17.24 -7.04 -12.74
N ASP A 40 -16.72 -8.27 -12.65
CA ASP A 40 -16.66 -9.01 -11.39
C ASP A 40 -15.72 -8.31 -10.40
N GLY A 41 -14.58 -7.80 -10.89
CA GLY A 41 -13.59 -7.08 -10.09
C GLY A 41 -14.12 -5.75 -9.54
N VAL A 42 -14.91 -5.00 -10.33
CA VAL A 42 -15.57 -3.77 -9.85
C VAL A 42 -16.55 -4.08 -8.73
N ALA A 43 -17.33 -5.14 -8.86
CA ALA A 43 -18.27 -5.56 -7.81
C ALA A 43 -17.54 -6.03 -6.54
N LEU A 44 -16.42 -6.76 -6.69
CA LEU A 44 -15.57 -7.16 -5.57
C LEU A 44 -14.97 -5.95 -4.86
N LEU A 45 -14.47 -4.98 -5.61
CA LEU A 45 -13.85 -3.77 -5.06
C LEU A 45 -14.83 -3.00 -4.16
N ALA A 46 -16.05 -2.77 -4.65
CA ALA A 46 -17.09 -2.09 -3.86
C ALA A 46 -17.44 -2.84 -2.55
N ALA A 47 -17.38 -4.18 -2.54
CA ALA A 47 -17.58 -4.94 -1.32
C ALA A 47 -16.36 -4.93 -0.39
N GLN A 48 -15.15 -4.82 -0.94
CA GLN A 48 -13.92 -4.65 -0.18
C GLN A 48 -13.87 -3.28 0.49
N ASP A 49 -14.34 -2.22 -0.16
CA ASP A 49 -14.39 -0.86 0.40
C ASP A 49 -15.16 -0.85 1.73
N GLY A 50 -16.39 -1.40 1.74
CA GLY A 50 -17.19 -1.47 2.97
C GLY A 50 -16.57 -2.33 4.07
N ARG A 51 -15.83 -3.38 3.70
CA ARG A 51 -15.10 -4.20 4.69
C ARG A 51 -13.89 -3.45 5.25
N LEU A 52 -13.19 -2.71 4.40
CA LEU A 52 -11.97 -1.99 4.73
C LEU A 52 -12.27 -0.83 5.67
N ASP A 53 -13.36 -0.09 5.41
CA ASP A 53 -13.90 0.96 6.28
C ASP A 53 -14.12 0.44 7.71
N VAL A 54 -14.91 -0.62 7.87
CA VAL A 54 -15.19 -1.23 9.19
C VAL A 54 -13.91 -1.69 9.89
N LEU A 55 -12.99 -2.32 9.17
CA LEU A 55 -11.73 -2.79 9.76
C LEU A 55 -10.81 -1.64 10.18
N GLN A 56 -10.77 -0.57 9.41
CA GLN A 56 -10.00 0.63 9.74
C GLN A 56 -10.61 1.33 10.96
N GLU A 57 -11.93 1.47 11.04
CA GLU A 57 -12.62 2.03 12.20
C GLU A 57 -12.31 1.23 13.47
N MET A 58 -12.35 -0.12 13.38
CA MET A 58 -11.97 -0.99 14.49
C MET A 58 -10.50 -0.82 14.91
N LEU A 59 -9.59 -0.67 13.95
CA LEU A 59 -8.17 -0.41 14.23
C LEU A 59 -8.01 0.91 14.99
N PHE A 60 -8.68 1.96 14.53
CA PHE A 60 -8.62 3.29 15.12
C PHE A 60 -9.22 3.32 16.53
N ALA A 61 -10.38 2.68 16.72
CA ALA A 61 -10.97 2.51 18.03
C ALA A 61 -10.03 1.75 18.98
N GLN A 62 -9.46 0.62 18.55
CA GLN A 62 -8.50 -0.12 19.37
C GLN A 62 -7.30 0.74 19.78
N GLY A 63 -6.78 1.59 18.89
CA GLY A 63 -5.73 2.56 19.20
C GLY A 63 -6.12 3.53 20.31
N LYS A 64 -7.34 4.10 20.24
CA LYS A 64 -7.90 4.98 21.30
C LYS A 64 -8.03 4.29 22.66
N PHE A 65 -8.26 2.97 22.66
CA PHE A 65 -8.35 2.15 23.86
C PHE A 65 -7.02 1.47 24.26
N GLY A 66 -5.89 1.95 23.76
CA GLY A 66 -4.55 1.56 24.23
C GLY A 66 -3.88 0.41 23.48
N SER A 67 -4.47 -0.10 22.40
CA SER A 67 -3.76 -1.01 21.49
C SER A 67 -2.64 -0.27 20.77
N SER A 68 -1.48 -0.91 20.63
CA SER A 68 -0.34 -0.37 19.87
C SER A 68 -0.34 -0.76 18.39
N LYS A 69 -1.36 -1.51 17.93
CA LYS A 69 -1.46 -1.98 16.55
C LYS A 69 -1.62 -0.81 15.58
N ARG A 70 -1.00 -0.94 14.42
CA ARG A 70 -1.02 0.04 13.32
C ARG A 70 -0.67 -0.69 12.02
N VAL A 71 -1.02 -0.09 10.89
CA VAL A 71 -0.76 -0.65 9.56
C VAL A 71 0.00 0.37 8.73
N LEU A 72 1.01 -0.08 7.98
CA LEU A 72 1.73 0.74 7.01
C LEU A 72 1.64 0.08 5.63
N LEU A 73 1.05 0.77 4.67
CA LEU A 73 1.03 0.42 3.26
C LEU A 73 2.15 1.21 2.54
N ILE A 74 3.04 0.51 1.85
CA ILE A 74 4.11 1.12 1.05
C ILE A 74 3.85 0.82 -0.43
N LEU A 75 3.74 1.87 -1.23
CA LEU A 75 3.52 1.76 -2.68
C LEU A 75 4.73 2.24 -3.45
N GLN A 76 5.36 1.30 -4.16
CA GLN A 76 6.45 1.56 -5.08
C GLN A 76 6.10 1.09 -6.48
N ALA A 77 6.31 1.97 -7.44
CA ALA A 77 6.04 1.69 -8.85
C ALA A 77 6.74 2.74 -9.72
N MET A 78 7.04 2.37 -10.96
CA MET A 78 7.46 3.32 -12.00
C MET A 78 6.37 4.37 -12.23
N ASP A 79 6.78 5.54 -12.72
CA ASP A 79 5.81 6.56 -13.16
C ASP A 79 4.85 5.96 -14.20
N THR A 80 3.60 6.42 -14.20
CA THR A 80 2.47 5.91 -15.01
C THR A 80 1.89 4.53 -14.62
N ALA A 81 2.43 3.85 -13.61
CA ALA A 81 1.91 2.55 -13.14
C ALA A 81 0.57 2.62 -12.36
N GLY A 82 -0.04 3.80 -12.20
CA GLY A 82 -1.35 3.96 -11.58
C GLY A 82 -1.37 4.08 -10.04
N LYS A 83 -0.20 4.25 -9.40
CA LYS A 83 -0.08 4.39 -7.93
C LYS A 83 -0.98 5.47 -7.34
N GLY A 84 -1.10 6.64 -8.00
CA GLY A 84 -1.95 7.73 -7.53
C GLY A 84 -3.42 7.32 -7.40
N GLY A 85 -3.96 6.58 -8.38
CA GLY A 85 -5.34 6.09 -8.33
C GLY A 85 -5.55 5.03 -7.26
N ILE A 86 -4.54 4.19 -6.98
CA ILE A 86 -4.59 3.23 -5.87
C ILE A 86 -4.63 3.98 -4.52
N VAL A 87 -3.76 4.98 -4.33
CA VAL A 87 -3.75 5.79 -3.10
C VAL A 87 -5.09 6.49 -2.91
N GLU A 88 -5.58 7.18 -3.94
CA GLU A 88 -6.85 7.90 -3.89
C GLU A 88 -8.01 6.98 -3.52
N HIS A 89 -8.09 5.80 -4.14
CA HIS A 89 -9.16 4.85 -3.89
C HIS A 89 -9.07 4.24 -2.48
N VAL A 90 -7.89 3.75 -2.06
CA VAL A 90 -7.71 3.12 -0.74
C VAL A 90 -7.95 4.13 0.38
N VAL A 91 -7.41 5.34 0.25
CA VAL A 91 -7.63 6.40 1.25
C VAL A 91 -9.09 6.84 1.25
N GLY A 92 -9.73 6.95 0.09
CA GLY A 92 -11.15 7.32 -0.04
C GLY A 92 -12.13 6.27 0.47
N SER A 93 -11.70 5.02 0.65
CA SER A 93 -12.49 3.93 1.21
C SER A 93 -12.48 3.84 2.74
N MET A 94 -11.78 4.75 3.44
CA MET A 94 -11.60 4.77 4.89
C MET A 94 -11.98 6.15 5.47
N ASP A 95 -12.17 6.24 6.79
CA ASP A 95 -12.29 7.53 7.47
C ASP A 95 -10.94 8.27 7.45
N PRO A 96 -10.84 9.47 6.86
CA PRO A 96 -9.59 10.22 6.76
C PRO A 96 -8.97 10.56 8.13
N GLN A 97 -9.73 10.54 9.23
CA GLN A 97 -9.21 10.76 10.58
C GLN A 97 -8.36 9.60 11.11
N GLY A 98 -8.48 8.41 10.52
CA GLY A 98 -7.69 7.22 10.88
C GLY A 98 -6.59 6.87 9.88
N VAL A 99 -6.36 7.73 8.88
CA VAL A 99 -5.41 7.50 7.79
C VAL A 99 -4.41 8.64 7.68
N THR A 100 -3.13 8.32 7.52
CA THR A 100 -2.06 9.30 7.24
C THR A 100 -1.38 8.97 5.94
N VAL A 101 -1.32 9.93 5.01
CA VAL A 101 -0.65 9.76 3.71
C VAL A 101 0.66 10.55 3.72
N ALA A 102 1.77 9.90 3.39
CA ALA A 102 3.09 10.52 3.28
C ALA A 102 3.66 10.30 1.87
N PRO A 103 3.59 11.29 0.98
CA PRO A 103 4.26 11.25 -0.31
C PRO A 103 5.73 11.65 -0.17
N PHE A 104 6.64 10.78 -0.59
CA PHE A 104 8.06 11.08 -0.61
C PHE A 104 8.50 11.60 -1.98
N LYS A 105 9.16 12.76 -1.97
CA LYS A 105 9.82 13.37 -3.13
C LYS A 105 11.34 13.37 -2.93
N ALA A 106 12.07 14.03 -3.82
CA ALA A 106 13.49 14.29 -3.64
C ALA A 106 13.76 14.91 -2.25
N PRO A 107 14.80 14.47 -1.53
CA PRO A 107 15.05 14.94 -0.17
C PRO A 107 15.46 16.41 -0.14
N THR A 108 15.04 17.12 0.91
CA THR A 108 15.46 18.50 1.18
C THR A 108 16.91 18.55 1.67
N GLU A 109 17.52 19.73 1.72
CA GLU A 109 18.88 19.88 2.26
C GLU A 109 18.98 19.49 3.75
N GLU A 110 17.92 19.74 4.52
CA GLU A 110 17.84 19.26 5.91
C GLU A 110 17.78 17.73 5.95
N GLU A 111 16.92 17.11 5.15
CA GLU A 111 16.81 15.65 5.11
C GLU A 111 18.11 14.99 4.66
N LYS A 112 18.85 15.59 3.71
CA LYS A 112 20.16 15.12 3.25
C LYS A 112 21.26 15.24 4.32
N ALA A 113 21.08 16.10 5.32
CA ALA A 113 22.02 16.25 6.43
C ALA A 113 21.86 15.13 7.49
N HIS A 114 20.84 14.29 7.36
CA HIS A 114 20.58 13.13 8.21
C HIS A 114 20.77 11.82 7.43
N ASP A 115 20.69 10.68 8.14
CA ASP A 115 20.55 9.40 7.46
C ASP A 115 19.19 9.33 6.72
N PHE A 116 19.12 8.58 5.63
CA PHE A 116 17.93 8.56 4.76
C PHE A 116 16.65 8.05 5.46
N LEU A 117 16.77 7.23 6.52
CA LEU A 117 15.62 6.74 7.28
C LEU A 117 15.03 7.81 8.21
N TRP A 118 15.79 8.84 8.58
CA TRP A 118 15.33 9.88 9.51
C TRP A 118 13.98 10.50 9.09
N ARG A 119 13.82 10.85 7.81
CA ARG A 119 12.55 11.42 7.29
C ARG A 119 11.42 10.39 7.22
N ILE A 120 11.78 9.11 7.05
CA ILE A 120 10.84 7.99 6.90
C ILE A 120 10.24 7.64 8.27
N GLU A 121 11.09 7.58 9.31
CA GLU A 121 10.67 7.29 10.67
C GLU A 121 9.70 8.34 11.22
N LYS A 122 9.93 9.61 10.89
CA LYS A 122 9.02 10.73 11.25
C LYS A 122 7.62 10.59 10.66
N ALA A 123 7.47 9.84 9.57
CA ALA A 123 6.19 9.65 8.88
C ALA A 123 5.48 8.34 9.26
N LEU A 124 6.08 7.50 10.13
CA LEU A 124 5.46 6.24 10.53
C LEU A 124 4.10 6.48 11.21
N PRO A 125 3.08 5.63 10.94
CA PRO A 125 1.75 5.83 11.49
C PRO A 125 1.76 5.68 13.01
N ALA A 126 0.92 6.45 13.70
CA ALA A 126 0.66 6.27 15.12
C ALA A 126 -0.17 5.00 15.38
N ALA A 127 -0.29 4.59 16.64
CA ALA A 127 -1.17 3.48 17.03
C ALA A 127 -2.63 3.77 16.64
N GLY A 128 -3.31 2.77 16.07
CA GLY A 128 -4.66 2.90 15.54
C GLY A 128 -4.76 3.47 14.12
N PHE A 129 -3.66 3.91 13.52
CA PHE A 129 -3.69 4.51 12.18
C PHE A 129 -3.28 3.54 11.09
N VAL A 130 -3.80 3.80 9.89
CA VAL A 130 -3.28 3.28 8.63
C VAL A 130 -2.38 4.35 8.00
N GLY A 131 -1.08 4.07 7.87
CA GLY A 131 -0.14 4.89 7.13
C GLY A 131 -0.07 4.45 5.67
N VAL A 132 -0.05 5.40 4.73
CA VAL A 132 0.14 5.14 3.30
C VAL A 132 1.35 5.92 2.81
N PHE A 133 2.40 5.21 2.41
CA PHE A 133 3.61 5.77 1.82
C PHE A 133 3.50 5.70 0.29
N ASP A 134 3.43 6.87 -0.34
CA ASP A 134 3.55 7.03 -1.79
C ASP A 134 5.02 7.33 -2.11
N ARG A 135 5.74 6.34 -2.68
CA ARG A 135 7.20 6.19 -2.55
C ARG A 135 7.61 5.98 -1.09
N SER A 136 8.88 5.67 -0.83
CA SER A 136 9.35 5.31 0.52
C SER A 136 10.88 5.28 0.59
N HIS A 137 11.43 4.75 1.69
CA HIS A 137 12.85 4.45 1.85
C HIS A 137 13.46 3.58 0.74
N TYR A 138 12.62 2.88 -0.05
CA TYR A 138 13.13 2.16 -1.22
C TYR A 138 13.70 3.08 -2.30
N GLU A 139 13.30 4.36 -2.36
CA GLU A 139 13.89 5.32 -3.32
C GLU A 139 15.40 5.40 -3.18
N ASP A 140 15.89 5.44 -1.94
CA ASP A 140 17.32 5.56 -1.60
C ASP A 140 18.16 4.33 -2.00
N VAL A 141 17.53 3.23 -2.43
CA VAL A 141 18.19 2.05 -2.99
C VAL A 141 17.75 1.71 -4.43
N LEU A 142 16.88 2.54 -5.02
CA LEU A 142 16.42 2.42 -6.40
C LEU A 142 17.12 3.47 -7.28
N ILE A 143 16.72 4.74 -7.18
CA ILE A 143 17.25 5.81 -8.05
C ILE A 143 18.74 6.06 -7.81
N HIS A 144 19.18 6.01 -6.55
CA HIS A 144 20.59 6.16 -6.18
C HIS A 144 21.45 5.07 -6.82
N ARG A 145 20.97 3.82 -6.79
CA ARG A 145 21.67 2.69 -7.41
C ARG A 145 21.76 2.83 -8.94
N VAL A 146 20.70 3.29 -9.60
CA VAL A 146 20.67 3.46 -11.06
C VAL A 146 21.64 4.55 -11.51
N HIS A 147 21.76 5.64 -10.75
CA HIS A 147 22.63 6.76 -11.10
C HIS A 147 24.05 6.68 -10.51
N GLY A 148 24.33 5.71 -9.65
CA GLY A 148 25.64 5.56 -9.00
C GLY A 148 25.95 6.67 -8.00
N TRP A 149 24.92 7.12 -7.28
CA TRP A 149 25.04 8.11 -6.19
C TRP A 149 25.47 7.48 -4.87
#